data_AF-A0A3S0CQR7-F1
#
_entry.id   AF-A0A3S0CQR7-F1
#
_cell.length_a   1.000
_cell.length_b   1.000
_cell.length_c   1.000
_cell.angle_alpha   90.00
_cell.angle_beta   90.00
_cell.angle_gamma   90.00
#
_symmetry.space_group_name_H-M   'P 1'
#
loop_
_entity.id
_entity.type
_entity.pdbx_description
1 polymer ?
#
loop_
_entity_poly.entity_id
_entity_poly.type
_entity_poly.pdbx_seq_one_letter_code
_entity_poly.pdbx_strand_id
1 'polypeptide(L)'
;SGIGSGVGSGAGDGVGDGAGAGSGCPGARRLLAGALARTYADWHRVRGDDPYDHTRRELCTAYARTARRYRDGPGVLARLAPQERLALVLCVHEGVPEEVAAAQLGLPADRVRALTARAVAAMRPGREAA
;
A
#
# COMPACT_ATOMS: atom_id res chain seq x y z
N SER A 1 -31.49 -13.94 56.96
CA SER A 1 -32.28 -13.50 55.81
C SER A 1 -31.38 -12.83 54.80
N GLY A 2 -31.17 -13.46 53.65
CA GLY A 2 -30.27 -12.95 52.62
C GLY A 2 -30.07 -14.02 51.55
N ILE A 3 -31.04 -14.17 50.66
CA ILE A 3 -30.91 -14.98 49.45
C ILE A 3 -31.72 -14.37 48.30
N GLY A 4 -31.04 -14.26 47.15
CA GLY A 4 -31.59 -14.45 45.82
C GLY A 4 -32.41 -13.30 45.21
N SER A 5 -31.90 -12.70 44.14
CA SER A 5 -32.23 -13.19 42.79
C SER A 5 -31.72 -12.20 41.75
N GLY A 6 -30.75 -12.65 40.96
CA GLY A 6 -30.54 -12.11 39.63
C GLY A 6 -31.49 -12.80 38.64
N VAL A 7 -31.85 -12.07 37.57
CA VAL A 7 -31.92 -12.49 36.16
C VAL A 7 -32.81 -11.52 35.38
N GLY A 8 -32.32 -11.15 34.20
CA GLY A 8 -33.13 -10.79 33.04
C GLY A 8 -33.01 -9.32 32.65
N SER A 9 -32.38 -8.91 31.55
CA SER A 9 -32.55 -9.28 30.13
C SER A 9 -33.23 -8.13 29.39
N GLY A 10 -32.59 -7.64 28.32
CA GLY A 10 -33.07 -6.60 27.42
C GLY A 10 -31.90 -5.69 26.99
N ALA A 11 -31.12 -6.02 25.96
CA ALA A 11 -31.46 -6.04 24.53
C ALA A 11 -31.62 -4.63 23.94
N GLY A 12 -30.82 -4.35 22.90
CA GLY A 12 -30.89 -3.15 22.06
C GLY A 12 -29.85 -2.10 22.46
N ASP A 13 -28.90 -1.67 21.64
CA ASP A 13 -28.71 -1.90 20.22
C ASP A 13 -27.21 -1.95 20.00
N GLY A 14 -26.75 -3.05 19.41
CA GLY A 14 -25.46 -3.06 18.75
C GLY A 14 -25.50 -1.94 17.74
N VAL A 15 -24.75 -0.87 18.03
CA VAL A 15 -24.27 0.03 16.99
C VAL A 15 -23.63 -0.90 15.98
N GLY A 16 -24.37 -1.13 14.90
CA GLY A 16 -23.90 -1.87 13.77
C GLY A 16 -22.58 -1.22 13.42
N ASP A 17 -21.50 -1.99 13.55
CA ASP A 17 -20.20 -1.68 12.97
C ASP A 17 -20.38 -1.82 11.45
N GLY A 18 -21.19 -0.92 10.92
CA GLY A 18 -21.64 -0.81 9.55
C GLY A 18 -20.52 -0.17 8.78
N ALA A 19 -19.43 -0.90 8.64
CA ALA A 19 -18.59 -0.92 7.46
C ALA A 19 -17.40 -1.83 7.75
N GLY A 20 -17.37 -2.98 7.07
CA GLY A 20 -16.11 -3.63 6.71
C GLY A 20 -15.27 -2.77 5.76
N ALA A 21 -14.96 -1.53 6.13
CA ALA A 21 -14.18 -0.57 5.35
C ALA A 21 -12.85 -0.28 6.06
N GLY A 22 -12.01 -1.31 6.12
CA GLY A 22 -10.60 -1.10 6.42
C GLY A 22 -9.90 -2.22 7.15
N SER A 23 -9.92 -3.46 6.64
CA SER A 23 -9.04 -4.49 7.22
C SER A 23 -7.54 -4.21 7.03
N GLY A 24 -7.13 -3.19 6.28
CA GLY A 24 -5.73 -2.96 5.93
C GLY A 24 -5.14 -1.72 6.57
N CYS A 25 -4.15 -1.89 7.47
CA CYS A 25 -3.08 -0.96 7.81
C CYS A 25 -3.42 0.57 7.80
N PRO A 26 -3.69 1.22 8.95
CA PRO A 26 -3.99 2.66 9.05
C PRO A 26 -2.95 3.58 8.39
N GLY A 27 -1.68 3.14 8.33
CA GLY A 27 -0.62 3.84 7.61
C GLY A 27 -0.84 3.91 6.10
N ALA A 28 -1.31 2.83 5.47
CA ALA A 28 -1.59 2.77 4.04
C ALA A 28 -2.72 3.73 3.67
N ARG A 29 -3.77 3.79 4.50
CA ARG A 29 -4.90 4.71 4.29
C ARG A 29 -4.46 6.17 4.37
N ARG A 30 -3.60 6.53 5.34
CA ARG A 30 -3.05 7.89 5.45
C ARG A 30 -2.19 8.26 4.24
N LEU A 31 -1.39 7.32 3.75
CA LEU A 31 -0.62 7.53 2.52
C LEU A 31 -1.52 7.78 1.31
N LEU A 32 -2.55 6.96 1.15
CA LEU A 32 -3.51 7.08 0.06
C LEU A 32 -4.26 8.42 0.10
N ALA A 33 -4.83 8.75 1.26
CA ALA A 33 -5.53 10.01 1.44
C ALA A 33 -4.63 11.23 1.15
N GLY A 34 -3.38 11.20 1.60
CA GLY A 34 -2.43 12.29 1.35
C GLY A 34 -2.05 12.46 -0.13
N ALA A 35 -1.90 11.37 -0.88
CA ALA A 35 -1.62 11.43 -2.32
C ALA A 35 -2.82 11.91 -3.13
N LEU A 36 -4.03 11.44 -2.80
CA LEU A 36 -5.26 11.91 -3.43
C LEU A 36 -5.49 13.39 -3.16
N ALA A 37 -5.26 13.87 -1.93
CA ALA A 37 -5.38 15.29 -1.59
C ALA A 37 -4.42 16.17 -2.41
N ARG A 38 -3.17 15.72 -2.62
CA ARG A 38 -2.20 16.43 -3.47
C ARG A 38 -2.61 16.44 -4.94
N THR A 39 -3.04 15.28 -5.46
CA THR A 39 -3.55 15.17 -6.82
C THR A 39 -4.74 16.11 -7.06
N TYR A 40 -5.65 16.20 -6.09
CA TYR A 40 -6.80 17.08 -6.17
C TYR A 40 -6.40 18.56 -6.07
N ALA A 41 -5.41 18.91 -5.24
CA ALA A 41 -4.87 20.26 -5.17
C ALA A 41 -4.22 20.70 -6.49
N ASP A 42 -3.55 19.79 -7.20
CA ASP A 42 -2.91 20.04 -8.50
C ASP A 42 -3.81 19.73 -9.70
N TRP A 43 -5.11 19.47 -9.48
CA TRP A 43 -6.06 18.99 -10.51
C TRP A 43 -6.11 19.86 -11.78
N HIS A 44 -5.88 21.17 -11.64
CA HIS A 44 -5.81 22.09 -12.77
C HIS A 44 -4.68 21.79 -13.75
N ARG A 45 -3.55 21.25 -13.27
CA ARG A 45 -2.41 20.81 -14.11
C ARG A 45 -2.62 19.40 -14.64
N VAL A 46 -3.28 18.55 -13.85
CA VAL A 46 -3.54 17.14 -14.18
C VAL A 46 -4.51 16.98 -15.35
N ARG A 47 -5.39 17.95 -15.64
CA ARG A 47 -6.34 17.86 -16.76
C ARG A 47 -5.72 17.68 -18.16
N GLY A 48 -4.41 17.82 -18.32
CA GLY A 48 -3.69 17.49 -19.55
C GLY A 48 -3.00 16.11 -19.58
N ASP A 49 -2.84 15.46 -18.43
CA ASP A 49 -2.12 14.20 -18.25
C ASP A 49 -3.06 13.09 -17.71
N ASP A 50 -2.58 11.84 -17.64
CA ASP A 50 -3.34 10.75 -17.01
C ASP A 50 -3.42 10.96 -15.47
N PRO A 51 -4.63 11.14 -14.90
CA PRO A 51 -4.79 11.31 -13.45
C PRO A 51 -4.37 10.08 -12.63
N TYR A 52 -4.45 8.87 -13.20
CA TYR A 52 -3.99 7.65 -12.53
C TYR A 52 -2.48 7.65 -12.36
N ASP A 53 -1.74 7.95 -13.43
CA ASP A 53 -0.28 8.08 -13.37
C ASP A 53 0.19 9.19 -12.44
N HIS A 54 -0.49 10.34 -12.42
CA HIS A 54 -0.17 11.41 -11.47
C HIS A 54 -0.38 10.96 -10.02
N THR A 55 -1.53 10.36 -9.71
CA THR A 55 -1.83 9.84 -8.37
C THR A 55 -0.80 8.78 -7.96
N ARG A 56 -0.45 7.87 -8.87
CA ARG A 56 0.52 6.80 -8.67
C ARG A 56 1.91 7.37 -8.35
N ARG A 57 2.35 8.40 -9.07
CA ARG A 57 3.62 9.11 -8.79
C ARG A 57 3.62 9.76 -7.41
N GLU A 58 2.53 10.42 -7.04
CA GLU A 58 2.38 11.03 -5.71
C GLU A 58 2.40 9.97 -4.59
N LEU A 59 1.74 8.83 -4.80
CA LEU A 59 1.77 7.69 -3.90
C LEU A 59 3.18 7.12 -3.74
N CYS A 60 3.89 6.85 -4.84
CA CYS A 60 5.25 6.34 -4.81
C CYS A 60 6.19 7.30 -4.07
N THR A 61 6.06 8.60 -4.31
CA THR A 61 6.85 9.64 -3.64
C THR A 61 6.55 9.68 -2.13
N ALA A 62 5.26 9.65 -1.76
CA ALA A 62 4.85 9.64 -0.36
C ALA A 62 5.33 8.37 0.37
N TYR A 63 5.23 7.22 -0.30
CA TYR A 63 5.72 5.96 0.24
C TYR A 63 7.23 5.97 0.40
N ALA A 64 8.01 6.41 -0.59
CA ALA A 64 9.47 6.46 -0.50
C ALA A 64 9.95 7.32 0.69
N ARG A 65 9.26 8.44 0.98
CA ARG A 65 9.56 9.31 2.13
C ARG A 65 9.22 8.68 3.49
N THR A 66 8.19 7.84 3.53
CA THR A 66 7.66 7.26 4.78
C THR A 66 8.04 5.79 4.97
N ALA A 67 8.66 5.18 3.96
CA ALA A 67 8.99 3.77 3.84
C ALA A 67 9.73 3.19 5.04
N ARG A 68 10.59 4.00 5.69
CA ARG A 68 11.33 3.58 6.89
C ARG A 68 10.39 3.25 8.07
N ARG A 69 9.23 3.89 8.14
CA ARG A 69 8.20 3.65 9.17
C ARG A 69 7.35 2.41 8.89
N TYR A 70 7.48 1.83 7.69
CA TYR A 70 6.72 0.67 7.23
C TYR A 70 7.63 -0.50 6.85
N ARG A 71 8.86 -0.53 7.40
CA ARG A 71 9.79 -1.64 7.22
C ARG A 71 9.22 -2.92 7.83
N ASP A 72 8.63 -2.83 9.02
CA ASP A 72 8.11 -3.99 9.77
C ASP A 72 6.60 -4.20 9.58
N GLY A 73 6.06 -3.76 8.44
CA GLY A 73 4.64 -3.95 8.12
C GLY A 73 4.31 -5.44 7.93
N PRO A 74 3.08 -5.90 8.24
CA PRO A 74 2.69 -7.28 8.01
C PRO A 74 2.57 -7.61 6.51
N GLY A 75 2.79 -8.87 6.14
CA GLY A 75 2.48 -9.40 4.81
C GLY A 75 3.68 -9.88 4.00
N VAL A 76 3.41 -10.52 2.86
CA VAL A 76 4.44 -11.16 2.02
C VAL A 76 5.50 -10.17 1.51
N LEU A 77 5.09 -8.92 1.22
CA LEU A 77 6.00 -7.87 0.75
C LEU A 77 6.92 -7.32 1.85
N ALA A 78 6.68 -7.62 3.13
CA ALA A 78 7.47 -7.11 4.25
C ALA A 78 8.95 -7.49 4.18
N ARG A 79 9.26 -8.64 3.58
CA ARG A 79 10.62 -9.14 3.38
C ARG A 79 11.44 -8.31 2.39
N LEU A 80 10.78 -7.49 1.57
CA LEU A 80 11.40 -6.72 0.50
C LEU A 80 11.79 -5.32 0.99
N ALA A 81 12.90 -4.80 0.46
CA ALA A 81 13.24 -3.40 0.65
C ALA A 81 12.11 -2.51 0.08
N PRO A 82 11.88 -1.30 0.64
CA PRO A 82 10.79 -0.44 0.17
C PRO A 82 10.83 -0.12 -1.33
N GLN A 83 12.02 0.01 -1.91
CA GLN A 83 12.19 0.25 -3.35
C GLN A 83 11.86 -0.99 -4.19
N GLU A 84 12.22 -2.19 -3.71
CA GLU A 84 11.87 -3.47 -4.34
C GLU A 84 10.36 -3.69 -4.32
N ARG A 85 9.68 -3.29 -3.23
CA ARG A 85 8.21 -3.33 -3.15
C ARG A 85 7.55 -2.45 -4.22
N LEU A 86 8.00 -1.20 -4.35
CA LEU A 86 7.46 -0.29 -5.36
C LEU A 86 7.69 -0.83 -6.77
N ALA A 87 8.91 -1.25 -7.09
CA ALA A 87 9.25 -1.79 -8.41
C ALA A 87 8.41 -3.03 -8.75
N LEU A 88 8.27 -3.97 -7.80
CA LEU A 88 7.45 -5.17 -7.97
C LEU A 88 5.97 -4.84 -8.18
N VAL A 89 5.41 -3.95 -7.36
CA VAL A 89 3.99 -3.57 -7.49
C VAL A 89 3.74 -2.90 -8.83
N LEU A 90 4.57 -1.93 -9.21
CA LEU A 90 4.40 -1.23 -10.48
C LEU A 90 4.55 -2.17 -11.69
N CYS A 91 5.65 -2.93 -11.76
CA CYS A 91 5.96 -3.68 -12.97
C CYS A 91 5.19 -4.99 -13.08
N VAL A 92 4.94 -5.67 -11.95
CA VAL A 92 4.37 -7.03 -11.95
C VAL A 92 2.89 -7.03 -11.58
N HIS A 93 2.48 -6.23 -10.59
CA HIS A 93 1.08 -6.22 -10.16
C HIS A 93 0.21 -5.30 -11.02
N GLU A 94 0.70 -4.09 -11.31
CA GLU A 94 -0.02 -3.07 -12.08
C GLU A 94 0.29 -3.14 -13.59
N GLY A 95 1.30 -3.92 -14.00
CA GLY A 95 1.68 -4.09 -15.41
C GLY A 95 2.30 -2.85 -16.05
N VAL A 96 2.83 -1.92 -15.24
CA VAL A 96 3.44 -0.68 -15.72
C VAL A 96 4.79 -0.99 -16.39
N PRO A 97 5.07 -0.47 -17.61
CA PRO A 97 6.37 -0.62 -18.26
C PRO A 97 7.51 -0.08 -17.40
N GLU A 98 8.69 -0.71 -17.50
CA GLU A 98 9.86 -0.37 -16.65
C GLU A 98 10.30 1.09 -16.82
N GLU A 99 10.15 1.65 -18.02
CA GLU A 99 10.49 3.04 -18.36
C GLU A 99 9.52 4.03 -17.69
N VAL A 100 8.23 3.69 -17.65
CA VAL A 100 7.21 4.49 -16.99
C VAL A 100 7.40 4.42 -15.47
N ALA A 101 7.65 3.22 -14.93
CA ALA A 101 7.98 3.05 -13.53
C ALA A 101 9.27 3.79 -13.13
N ALA A 102 10.29 3.80 -13.99
CA ALA A 102 11.52 4.56 -13.81
C ALA A 102 11.27 6.06 -13.70
N ALA A 103 10.43 6.61 -14.59
CA ALA A 103 10.02 8.01 -14.53
C ALA A 103 9.25 8.33 -13.22
N GLN A 104 8.36 7.43 -12.77
CA GLN A 104 7.60 7.61 -11.54
C GLN A 104 8.47 7.54 -10.28
N LEU A 105 9.48 6.65 -10.27
CA LEU A 105 10.37 6.46 -9.13
C LEU A 105 11.58 7.42 -9.13
N GLY A 106 11.83 8.13 -10.22
CA GLY A 106 13.03 8.97 -10.39
C GLY A 106 14.32 8.15 -10.43
N LEU A 107 14.27 6.93 -10.97
CA LEU A 107 15.39 5.99 -11.06
C LEU A 107 15.71 5.66 -12.52
N PRO A 108 16.94 5.20 -12.84
CA PRO A 108 17.24 4.63 -14.15
C PRO A 108 16.41 3.36 -14.42
N ALA A 109 16.00 3.12 -15.67
CA ALA A 109 15.24 1.94 -16.08
C ALA A 109 15.98 0.62 -15.71
N ASP A 110 17.29 0.55 -15.94
CA ASP A 110 18.12 -0.61 -15.55
C ASP A 110 18.04 -0.90 -14.04
N ARG A 111 17.95 0.16 -13.23
CA ARG A 111 17.82 0.03 -11.77
C ARG A 111 16.44 -0.50 -11.40
N VAL A 112 15.38 -0.06 -12.08
CA VAL A 112 14.02 -0.60 -11.87
C VAL A 112 13.98 -2.08 -12.25
N ARG A 113 14.50 -2.46 -13.42
CA ARG A 113 14.62 -3.85 -13.84
C ARG A 113 15.35 -4.71 -12.80
N ALA A 114 16.51 -4.24 -12.31
CA ALA A 114 17.28 -4.95 -11.31
C ALA A 114 16.52 -5.12 -9.97
N LEU A 115 15.79 -4.09 -9.53
CA LEU A 115 14.95 -4.15 -8.32
C LEU A 115 13.79 -5.13 -8.49
N THR A 116 13.10 -5.10 -9.63
CA THR A 116 12.01 -6.03 -9.95
C THR A 116 12.51 -7.47 -9.97
N ALA A 117 13.64 -7.74 -10.63
CA ALA A 117 14.23 -9.08 -10.68
C ALA A 117 14.61 -9.61 -9.28
N ARG A 118 15.24 -8.78 -8.43
CA ARG A 118 15.55 -9.12 -7.04
C ARG A 118 14.30 -9.39 -6.21
N ALA A 119 13.29 -8.54 -6.36
CA ALA A 119 12.02 -8.69 -5.67
C ALA A 119 11.34 -10.02 -6.04
N VAL A 120 11.24 -10.33 -7.34
CA VAL A 120 10.69 -11.61 -7.82
C VAL A 120 11.49 -12.80 -7.28
N ALA A 121 12.83 -12.72 -7.29
CA ALA A 121 13.68 -13.77 -6.75
C ALA A 121 13.46 -14.01 -5.25
N ALA A 122 13.34 -12.94 -4.45
CA ALA A 122 13.05 -13.03 -3.01
C ALA A 122 11.61 -13.48 -2.69
N MET A 123 10.69 -13.34 -3.64
CA MET A 123 9.29 -13.75 -3.51
C MET A 123 9.06 -15.20 -3.92
N ARG A 124 9.91 -15.75 -4.80
CA ARG A 124 9.85 -17.16 -5.16
C ARG A 124 10.07 -18.01 -3.90
N PRO A 125 9.27 -19.07 -3.67
CA PRO A 125 9.58 -20.03 -2.63
C PRO A 125 11.01 -20.51 -2.85
N GLY A 126 11.81 -20.53 -1.78
CA GLY A 126 13.21 -20.92 -1.85
C GLY A 126 13.29 -22.19 -2.66
N ARG A 127 14.02 -22.13 -3.79
CA ARG A 127 14.39 -23.34 -4.51
C ARG A 127 15.26 -24.10 -3.52
N GLU A 128 14.65 -25.05 -2.81
CA GLU A 128 15.35 -25.92 -1.88
C GLU A 128 16.58 -26.44 -2.62
N ALA A 129 17.74 -26.17 -2.03
CA ALA A 129 18.98 -26.78 -2.43
C ALA A 129 18.79 -28.29 -2.18
N ALA A 130 18.50 -29.00 -3.27
CA ALA A 130 18.63 -30.45 -3.37
C ALA A 130 20.12 -30.81 -3.49
#